data_AF-A0A250KUT5-F1
#
_entry.id   AF-A0A250KUT5-F1
#
_cell.length_a   1.000
_cell.length_b   1.000
_cell.length_c   1.000
_cell.angle_alpha   90.00
_cell.angle_beta   90.00
_cell.angle_gamma   90.00
#
_symmetry.space_group_name_H-M   'P 1'
#
loop_
_entity.id
_entity.type
_entity.pdbx_description
1 polymer ?
#
loop_
_entity_poly.entity_id
_entity_poly.type
_entity_poly.pdbx_seq_one_letter_code
_entity_poly.pdbx_strand_id
1 'polypeptide(L)' 'MPHPLIRQWELLKLIPRDRKITVTELHRKLSDLGLVVSRRTIERDLLALSTPFGLECDDRSKP' A
#
# COMPACT_ATOMS: atom_id res chain seq x y z
N MET A 1 16.76 -2.58 -3.08
CA MET A 1 15.42 -1.99 -2.89
C MET A 1 14.69 -2.04 -4.22
N PRO A 2 13.53 -2.74 -4.35
CA PRO A 2 12.79 -2.75 -5.60
C PRO A 2 12.41 -1.32 -6.04
N HIS A 3 12.39 -1.09 -7.36
CA HIS A 3 12.16 0.24 -7.94
C HIS A 3 10.78 0.78 -7.52
N PRO A 4 10.65 2.06 -7.10
CA PRO A 4 9.41 2.62 -6.54
C PRO A 4 8.17 2.39 -7.41
N LEU A 5 8.32 2.50 -8.74
CA LEU A 5 7.22 2.34 -9.69
C LEU A 5 6.62 0.92 -9.70
N ILE A 6 7.46 -0.12 -9.67
CA ILE A 6 6.98 -1.52 -9.67
C ILE A 6 6.19 -1.78 -8.40
N ARG A 7 6.71 -1.34 -7.26
CA ARG A 7 6.06 -1.53 -5.97
C ARG A 7 4.73 -0.79 -5.89
N GLN A 8 4.67 0.46 -6.34
CA GLN A 8 3.44 1.24 -6.38
C GLN A 8 2.37 0.59 -7.27
N TRP A 9 2.78 0.04 -8.42
CA TRP A 9 1.90 -0.71 -9.30
C TRP A 9 1.34 -1.97 -8.65
N GLU A 10 2.20 -2.76 -8.01
CA GLU A 10 1.75 -3.94 -7.28
C GLU A 10 0.84 -3.54 -6.11
N LEU A 11 1.12 -2.44 -5.41
CA LEU A 11 0.25 -1.90 -4.37
C LEU A 11 -1.16 -1.61 -4.89
N LEU A 12 -1.27 -0.91 -6.04
CA LEU A 12 -2.55 -0.59 -6.67
C LEU A 12 -3.36 -1.84 -7.02
N LYS A 13 -2.70 -2.88 -7.55
CA LYS A 13 -3.34 -4.15 -7.87
C LYS A 13 -3.89 -4.88 -6.64
N LEU A 14 -3.31 -4.65 -5.47
CA LEU A 14 -3.74 -5.25 -4.21
C LEU A 14 -4.87 -4.48 -3.51
N ILE A 15 -5.09 -3.20 -3.86
CA ILE A 15 -6.14 -2.38 -3.26
C ILE A 15 -7.50 -2.77 -3.87
N PRO A 16 -8.45 -3.28 -3.05
CA PRO A 16 -9.79 -3.60 -3.53
C PRO A 16 -10.60 -2.31 -3.78
N ARG A 17 -11.49 -2.32 -4.78
CA ARG A 17 -12.33 -1.15 -5.14
C ARG A 17 -13.51 -0.93 -4.20
N ASP A 18 -14.11 -2.01 -3.70
CA ASP A 18 -15.35 -1.99 -2.92
C ASP A 18 -15.14 -2.40 -1.44
N ARG A 19 -13.89 -2.55 -1.00
CA ARG A 19 -13.55 -3.02 0.35
C ARG A 19 -12.37 -2.24 0.92
N LYS A 20 -12.16 -2.37 2.23
CA LYS A 20 -10.94 -1.90 2.89
C LYS A 20 -9.90 -3.01 2.95
N ILE A 21 -8.63 -2.65 2.86
CA ILE A 21 -7.50 -3.54 3.11
C ILE A 21 -6.55 -2.85 4.09
N THR A 22 -6.02 -3.60 5.05
CA THR A 22 -5.09 -3.04 6.04
C THR A 22 -3.67 -3.00 5.49
N VAL A 23 -2.85 -2.08 6.02
CA VAL A 23 -1.43 -2.00 5.68
C VAL A 23 -0.70 -3.32 6.02
N THR A 24 -1.12 -4.03 7.06
CA THR A 24 -0.57 -5.33 7.44
C THR A 24 -0.84 -6.39 6.37
N GLU A 25 -2.06 -6.43 5.82
CA GLU A 25 -2.41 -7.34 4.73
C GLU A 25 -1.66 -7.01 3.43
N LEU A 26 -1.57 -5.72 3.09
CA LEU A 26 -0.76 -5.25 1.97
C LEU A 26 0.71 -5.67 2.12
N HIS A 27 1.27 -5.48 3.32
CA HIS A 27 2.64 -5.86 3.62
C HIS A 27 2.88 -7.36 3.43
N ARG A 28 1.97 -8.20 3.93
CA ARG A 28 2.05 -9.66 3.75
C ARG A 28 1.98 -10.02 2.27
N LYS A 29 1.01 -9.49 1.53
CA LYS A 29 0.85 -9.75 0.09
C LYS A 29 2.05 -9.31 -0.74
N LEU A 30 2.64 -8.15 -0.42
CA LEU A 30 3.88 -7.68 -1.06
C LEU A 30 5.06 -8.60 -0.73
N SER A 31 5.17 -9.06 0.52
CA SER A 31 6.21 -10.00 0.94
C SER A 31 6.09 -11.33 0.20
N ASP A 32 4.86 -11.83 0.01
CA ASP A 32 4.57 -13.04 -0.78
C ASP A 32 4.97 -12.88 -2.27
N LEU A 33 4.96 -11.65 -2.78
CA LEU A 33 5.47 -11.30 -4.11
C LEU A 33 6.99 -11.07 -4.16
N GLY A 34 7.71 -11.29 -3.06
CA GLY A 34 9.15 -11.03 -2.92
C GLY A 34 9.52 -9.54 -2.74
N LEU A 35 8.53 -8.67 -2.56
CA LEU A 35 8.69 -7.23 -2.34
C LEU A 35 8.73 -6.92 -0.84
N VAL A 36 9.86 -7.20 -0.21
CA VAL A 36 10.08 -6.92 1.22
C VAL A 36 10.26 -5.41 1.44
N VAL A 37 9.28 -4.76 2.06
CA VAL A 37 9.29 -3.33 2.38
C VAL A 37 8.73 -3.07 3.76
N SER A 38 9.15 -1.97 4.40
CA SER A 38 8.62 -1.62 5.72
C SER A 38 7.20 -1.06 5.66
N ARG A 39 6.48 -1.11 6.79
CA ARG A 39 5.16 -0.48 6.96
C ARG A 39 5.16 1.00 6.54
N ARG A 40 6.16 1.76 7.00
CA ARG A 40 6.38 3.17 6.64
C ARG A 40 6.52 3.40 5.13
N THR A 41 7.08 2.42 4.41
CA THR A 41 7.21 2.51 2.95
C THR A 41 5.86 2.37 2.27
N ILE A 42 5.04 1.43 2.73
CA ILE A 42 3.68 1.21 2.22
C ILE A 42 2.80 2.43 2.52
N GLU A 43 2.82 2.95 3.75
CA GLU A 43 2.08 4.17 4.14
C GLU A 43 2.46 5.36 3.24
N ARG A 44 3.75 5.56 2.98
CA ARG A 44 4.23 6.62 2.07
C ARG A 44 3.76 6.41 0.63
N ASP A 45 3.80 5.18 0.12
CA ASP A 45 3.33 4.90 -1.24
C ASP A 45 1.82 5.09 -1.35
N LEU A 46 1.04 4.67 -0.35
CA LEU A 46 -0.39 4.93 -0.26
C LEU A 46 -0.68 6.43 -0.29
N LEU A 47 0.07 7.22 0.49
CA LEU A 47 -0.07 8.68 0.48
C LEU A 47 0.25 9.29 -0.89
N ALA A 48 1.26 8.78 -1.59
CA ALA A 48 1.59 9.23 -2.94
C ALA A 48 0.53 8.82 -3.97
N LEU A 49 -0.14 7.69 -3.76
CA LEU A 49 -1.19 7.15 -4.63
C LEU A 49 -2.59 7.72 -4.31
N SER A 50 -2.81 8.27 -3.12
CA SER A 50 -4.13 8.74 -2.68
C SER A 50 -4.67 9.88 -3.53
N THR A 51 -3.84 10.87 -3.83
CA THR A 51 -4.23 12.01 -4.67
C THR A 51 -4.52 11.63 -6.12
N PRO A 52 -3.62 10.92 -6.84
CA PRO A 52 -3.86 10.57 -8.25
C PRO A 52 -4.96 9.52 -8.46
N PHE A 53 -5.23 8.64 -7.48
CA PHE A 53 -6.20 7.55 -7.63
C PHE A 53 -7.44 7.68 -6.72
N GLY A 54 -7.55 8.77 -5.95
CA GLY A 54 -8.68 9.00 -5.04
C GLY A 54 -8.79 7.97 -3.92
N LEU A 55 -7.67 7.42 -3.45
CA LEU A 55 -7.69 6.41 -2.39
C LEU A 55 -8.06 7.04 -1.04
N GLU A 56 -9.03 6.45 -0.36
CA GLU A 56 -9.35 6.81 1.03
C GLU A 56 -8.41 6.06 1.97
N CYS A 57 -7.40 6.76 2.49
CA CYS A 57 -6.50 6.23 3.52
C CYS A 57 -7.11 6.54 4.90
N ASP A 58 -7.45 5.48 5.64
CA ASP A 58 -7.97 5.62 6.99
C ASP A 58 -6.79 5.73 7.98
N ASP A 59 -6.32 6.96 8.20
CA ASP A 59 -5.24 7.25 9.16
C ASP A 59 -5.75 7.28 10.62
N ARG A 60 -6.99 6.83 10.88
CA ARG A 60 -7.55 6.70 12.23
C ARG A 60 -6.96 5.48 12.93
N SER A 61 -5.66 5.53 13.19
CA SER A 61 -4.99 4.65 14.13
C SER A 61 -4.09 5.49 15.01
N LYS A 62 -4.72 6.27 15.89
CA LYS A 62 -4.10 6.75 17.12
C LYS A 62 -4.95 6.23 18.29
N PRO A 63 -4.37 5.48 19.25
CA PRO A 63 -4.92 5.46 20.61
C PRO A 63 -4.77 6.84 21.26
#